data_AF-A0A535A9I6-F1
#
_entry.id   AF-A0A535A9I6-F1
#
_cell.length_a   1.000
_cell.length_b   1.000
_cell.length_c   1.000
_cell.angle_alpha   90.00
_cell.angle_beta   90.00
_cell.angle_gamma   90.00
#
_symmetry.space_group_name_H-M   'P 1'
#
loop_
_entity.id
_entity.type
_entity.pdbx_description
1 polymer ?
#
loop_
_entity_poly.entity_id
_entity_poly.type
_entity_poly.pdbx_seq_one_letter_code
_entity_poly.pdbx_strand_id
1 'polypeptide(L)'
;MLLGWAHPAAAAATIVLAVRGASLGLRGRPGRLQAERNRARHTALMPWVYGLVLASWAGGLASVWALRDDLTPAASGHFTVGTAIVVLFSAAALVSRRIAVDERARVIHPWIGAAALLLCGVQVFLGLQIMPH
;
A
#
# COMPACT_ATOMS: atom_id res chain seq x y z
N MET A 1 -22.88 12.38 3.96
CA MET A 1 -23.18 10.98 3.60
C MET A 1 -22.22 10.40 2.56
N LEU A 2 -21.99 10.99 1.38
CA LEU A 2 -21.04 10.43 0.39
C LEU A 2 -19.55 10.61 0.74
N LEU A 3 -19.18 11.72 1.38
CA LEU A 3 -17.79 12.04 1.70
C LEU A 3 -17.13 11.03 2.65
N GLY A 4 -17.92 10.42 3.55
CA GLY A 4 -17.44 9.37 4.45
C GLY A 4 -17.03 8.07 3.74
N TRP A 5 -17.50 7.85 2.51
CA TRP A 5 -17.16 6.69 1.69
C TRP A 5 -15.99 6.94 0.74
N ALA A 6 -15.55 8.19 0.59
CA ALA A 6 -14.47 8.54 -0.33
C ALA A 6 -13.16 7.84 0.04
N HIS A 7 -12.78 7.89 1.33
CA HIS A 7 -11.58 7.21 1.83
C HIS A 7 -11.62 5.68 1.63
N PRO A 8 -12.64 4.93 2.10
CA PRO A 8 -12.65 3.48 1.95
C PRO A 8 -12.70 3.03 0.47
N ALA A 9 -13.41 3.75 -0.39
CA ALA A 9 -13.42 3.44 -1.83
C ALA A 9 -12.03 3.65 -2.47
N ALA A 10 -11.39 4.78 -2.17
CA ALA A 10 -10.04 5.07 -2.67
C ALA A 10 -8.99 4.09 -2.10
N ALA A 11 -9.11 3.72 -0.83
CA ALA A 11 -8.26 2.72 -0.19
C ALA A 11 -8.41 1.35 -0.85
N ALA A 12 -9.64 0.90 -1.11
CA ALA A 12 -9.90 -0.38 -1.80
C ALA A 12 -9.29 -0.41 -3.20
N ALA A 13 -9.47 0.65 -4.00
CA ALA A 13 -8.86 0.77 -5.32
C ALA A 13 -7.31 0.74 -5.24
N THR A 14 -6.75 1.42 -4.24
CA THR A 14 -5.30 1.44 -3.99
C THR A 14 -4.76 0.04 -3.67
N ILE A 15 -5.47 -0.73 -2.82
CA ILE A 15 -5.09 -2.10 -2.46
C ILE A 15 -5.15 -3.01 -3.69
N VAL A 16 -6.18 -2.90 -4.54
CA VAL A 16 -6.26 -3.67 -5.79
C VAL A 16 -5.07 -3.37 -6.71
N LEU A 17 -4.68 -2.10 -6.83
CA LEU A 17 -3.50 -1.72 -7.62
C LEU A 17 -2.20 -2.23 -6.99
N ALA A 18 -2.09 -2.26 -5.65
CA ALA A 18 -0.95 -2.85 -4.95
C ALA A 18 -0.83 -4.36 -5.21
N VAL A 19 -1.95 -5.11 -5.13
CA VAL A 19 -2.00 -6.54 -5.48
C VAL A 19 -1.58 -6.76 -6.93
N ARG A 20 -2.09 -5.95 -7.86
CA ARG A 20 -1.67 -5.98 -9.27
C ARG A 20 -0.18 -5.71 -9.42
N GLY A 21 0.35 -4.71 -8.73
CA GLY A 21 1.76 -4.35 -8.70
C GLY A 21 2.64 -5.53 -8.25
N ALA A 22 2.30 -6.17 -7.14
CA ALA A 22 3.04 -7.35 -6.66
C ALA A 22 2.93 -8.54 -7.61
N SER A 23 1.75 -8.79 -8.20
CA SER A 23 1.57 -9.82 -9.22
C SER A 23 2.48 -9.60 -10.42
N LEU A 24 2.62 -8.36 -10.90
CA LEU A 24 3.57 -7.99 -11.95
C LEU A 24 5.03 -8.24 -11.51
N GLY A 25 5.38 -7.92 -10.26
CA GLY A 25 6.71 -8.18 -9.70
C GLY A 25 7.05 -9.67 -9.66
N LEU A 26 6.12 -10.51 -9.21
CA LEU A 26 6.27 -11.98 -9.20
C LEU A 26 6.40 -12.57 -10.61
N ARG A 27 5.58 -12.09 -11.55
CA ARG A 27 5.63 -12.48 -12.97
C ARG A 27 6.83 -11.89 -13.71
N GLY A 28 7.52 -10.91 -13.12
CA GLY A 28 8.73 -10.28 -13.65
C GLY A 28 10.03 -11.01 -13.27
N ARG A 29 9.95 -12.10 -12.49
CA ARG A 29 11.11 -12.90 -12.09
C ARG A 29 11.76 -13.61 -13.29
N PRO A 30 13.09 -13.84 -13.27
CA PRO A 30 13.77 -14.60 -14.31
C PRO A 30 13.10 -15.97 -14.56
N GLY A 31 13.06 -16.39 -15.82
CA GLY A 31 12.43 -17.66 -16.24
C GLY A 31 10.90 -17.62 -16.39
N ARG A 32 10.25 -16.48 -16.17
CA ARG A 32 8.80 -16.31 -16.43
C ARG A 32 8.52 -15.76 -17.82
N LEU A 33 7.38 -16.16 -18.40
CA LEU A 33 6.90 -15.61 -19.67
C LEU A 33 6.70 -14.09 -19.56
N GLN A 34 7.21 -13.33 -20.54
CA GLN A 34 7.14 -11.86 -20.57
C GLN A 34 7.74 -11.18 -19.32
N ALA A 35 8.75 -11.79 -18.67
CA ALA A 35 9.34 -11.28 -17.43
C ALA A 35 9.81 -9.81 -17.52
N GLU A 36 10.47 -9.43 -18.61
CA GLU A 36 10.94 -8.05 -18.83
C GLU A 36 9.78 -7.05 -18.90
N ARG A 37 8.75 -7.38 -19.70
CA ARG A 37 7.54 -6.55 -19.83
C ARG A 37 6.80 -6.39 -18.50
N ASN A 38 6.68 -7.47 -17.72
CA ASN A 38 6.02 -7.44 -16.42
C ASN A 38 6.81 -6.61 -15.40
N ARG A 39 8.15 -6.73 -15.41
CA ARG A 39 9.04 -5.91 -14.58
C ARG A 39 8.98 -4.43 -14.95
N ALA A 40 8.99 -4.09 -16.24
CA ALA A 40 8.82 -2.71 -16.69
C ALA A 40 7.47 -2.12 -16.22
N ARG A 41 6.38 -2.90 -16.35
CA ARG A 41 5.05 -2.51 -15.85
C ARG A 41 5.00 -2.36 -14.33
N HIS A 42 5.65 -3.24 -13.60
CA HIS A 42 5.79 -3.12 -12.15
C HIS A 42 6.49 -1.81 -11.79
N THR A 43 7.66 -1.54 -12.37
CA THR A 43 8.43 -0.30 -12.14
C THR A 43 7.63 0.96 -12.50
N ALA A 44 6.84 0.93 -13.57
CA ALA A 44 6.00 2.05 -13.97
C ALA A 44 4.78 2.27 -13.03
N LEU A 45 4.17 1.19 -12.52
CA LEU A 45 2.97 1.25 -11.69
C LEU A 45 3.27 1.62 -10.24
N MET A 46 4.32 1.06 -9.64
CA MET A 46 4.53 1.14 -8.19
C MET A 46 4.72 2.56 -7.63
N PRO A 47 5.33 3.54 -8.34
CA PRO A 47 5.37 4.92 -7.86
C PRO A 47 3.97 5.53 -7.67
N TRP A 48 3.04 5.23 -8.57
CA TRP A 48 1.64 5.68 -8.45
C TRP A 48 0.93 5.01 -7.29
N VAL A 49 1.13 3.70 -7.11
CA VAL A 49 0.58 2.97 -5.95
C VAL A 49 1.11 3.56 -4.66
N TYR A 50 2.40 3.89 -4.57
CA TYR A 50 2.96 4.53 -3.40
C TYR A 50 2.34 5.91 -3.13
N GLY A 51 2.18 6.74 -4.16
CA GLY A 51 1.48 8.03 -4.03
C GLY A 51 0.04 7.88 -3.54
N LEU A 52 -0.68 6.88 -4.05
CA LEU A 52 -2.05 6.58 -3.60
C LEU A 52 -2.10 6.07 -2.16
N VAL A 53 -1.13 5.27 -1.72
CA VAL A 53 -1.01 4.84 -0.31
C VAL A 53 -0.85 6.05 0.61
N LEU A 54 0.05 6.97 0.27
CA LEU A 54 0.25 8.21 1.05
C LEU A 54 -1.02 9.08 1.06
N ALA A 55 -1.62 9.29 -0.10
CA ALA A 55 -2.83 10.09 -0.23
C ALA A 55 -4.02 9.46 0.53
N SER A 56 -4.15 8.13 0.49
CA SER A 56 -5.19 7.39 1.21
C SER A 56 -4.99 7.52 2.72
N TRP A 57 -3.77 7.35 3.23
CA TRP A 57 -3.44 7.53 4.65
C TRP A 57 -3.72 8.97 5.12
N ALA A 58 -3.23 9.97 4.39
CA ALA A 58 -3.47 11.38 4.70
C ALA A 58 -4.96 11.74 4.64
N GLY A 59 -5.68 11.24 3.62
CA GLY A 59 -7.12 11.44 3.48
C GLY A 59 -7.94 10.78 4.59
N GLY A 60 -7.50 9.62 5.09
CA GLY A 60 -8.11 8.98 6.26
C GLY A 60 -7.90 9.78 7.54
N LEU A 61 -6.70 10.36 7.73
CA LEU A 61 -6.43 11.23 8.88
C LEU A 61 -7.26 12.52 8.82
N ALA A 62 -7.31 13.14 7.64
CA ALA A 62 -8.12 14.33 7.41
C ALA A 62 -9.62 14.06 7.59
N SER A 63 -10.12 12.89 7.16
CA SER A 63 -11.54 12.55 7.33
C SER A 63 -11.90 12.36 8.80
N VAL A 64 -11.01 11.79 9.62
CA VAL A 64 -11.25 11.72 11.07
C VAL A 64 -11.30 13.12 11.67
N TRP A 65 -10.30 13.95 11.38
CA TRP A 65 -10.24 15.30 11.96
C TRP A 65 -11.42 16.19 11.55
N ALA A 66 -11.98 15.99 10.36
CA ALA A 66 -13.08 16.80 9.84
C ALA A 66 -14.48 16.24 10.13
N LEU A 67 -14.62 14.91 10.32
CA LEU A 67 -15.93 14.24 10.32
C LEU A 67 -16.18 13.30 11.51
N ARG A 68 -15.18 13.05 12.38
CA ARG A 68 -15.26 12.03 13.44
C ARG A 68 -14.65 12.53 14.75
N ASP A 69 -15.51 12.98 15.66
CA ASP A 69 -15.11 13.37 17.02
C ASP A 69 -14.95 12.15 17.96
N ASP A 70 -15.44 10.99 17.54
CA ASP A 70 -15.44 9.73 18.28
C ASP A 70 -14.16 8.89 18.08
N LEU A 71 -13.30 9.27 17.14
CA LEU A 71 -12.10 8.52 16.79
C LEU A 71 -10.83 9.30 17.15
N THR A 72 -10.02 8.73 18.03
CA THR A 72 -8.64 9.20 18.25
C THR A 72 -7.67 8.36 17.41
N PRO A 73 -6.98 8.93 16.38
CA PRO A 73 -6.13 8.15 15.48
C PRO A 73 -5.07 7.32 16.18
N ALA A 74 -4.39 7.88 17.19
CA ALA A 74 -3.32 7.20 17.91
C ALA A 74 -3.79 5.97 18.71
N ALA A 75 -5.06 5.92 19.10
CA ALA A 75 -5.65 4.78 19.81
C ALA A 75 -6.24 3.72 18.86
N SER A 76 -6.29 4.01 17.56
CA SER A 76 -6.91 3.13 16.58
C SER A 76 -5.91 2.16 15.96
N GLY A 77 -6.21 0.87 16.04
CA GLY A 77 -5.47 -0.17 15.32
C GLY A 77 -5.43 0.09 13.81
N HIS A 78 -6.50 0.64 13.23
CA HIS A 78 -6.56 0.98 11.81
C HIS A 78 -5.52 2.03 11.41
N PHE A 79 -5.33 3.09 12.20
CA PHE A 79 -4.32 4.11 11.92
C PHE A 79 -2.90 3.65 12.21
N THR A 80 -2.72 2.81 13.23
CA THR A 80 -1.43 2.20 13.55
C THR A 80 -0.96 1.30 12.39
N VAL A 81 -1.82 0.39 11.92
CA VAL A 81 -1.53 -0.48 10.77
C VAL A 81 -1.39 0.33 9.48
N GLY A 82 -2.23 1.34 9.26
CA GLY A 82 -2.12 2.26 8.12
C GLY A 82 -0.76 2.96 8.06
N THR A 83 -0.26 3.44 9.20
CA THR A 83 1.08 4.04 9.31
C THR A 83 2.18 3.03 9.03
N ALA A 84 2.05 1.80 9.55
CA ALA A 84 3.01 0.73 9.27
C ALA A 84 3.07 0.38 7.77
N ILE A 85 1.93 0.37 7.08
CA ILE A 85 1.86 0.19 5.62
C ILE A 85 2.62 1.31 4.91
N VAL A 86 2.40 2.57 5.28
CA VAL A 86 3.15 3.71 4.72
C VAL A 86 4.66 3.50 4.89
N VAL A 87 5.11 3.17 6.10
CA VAL A 87 6.53 2.91 6.38
C VAL A 87 7.09 1.79 5.51
N LEU A 88 6.38 0.67 5.37
CA LEU A 88 6.84 -0.45 4.54
C LEU A 88 6.87 -0.10 3.05
N PHE A 89 5.87 0.63 2.53
CA PHE A 89 5.89 1.08 1.14
C PHE A 89 7.01 2.10 0.88
N SER A 90 7.27 3.02 1.81
CA SER A 90 8.41 3.93 1.75
C SER A 90 9.74 3.17 1.77
N ALA A 91 9.88 2.18 2.65
CA ALA A 91 11.06 1.32 2.69
C ALA A 91 11.24 0.54 1.38
N ALA A 92 10.18 -0.04 0.83
CA ALA A 92 10.21 -0.75 -0.44
C ALA A 92 10.62 0.18 -1.60
N ALA A 93 10.14 1.42 -1.62
CA ALA A 93 10.49 2.44 -2.60
C ALA A 93 11.94 2.93 -2.46
N LEU A 94 12.48 3.02 -1.24
CA LEU A 94 13.88 3.37 -1.03
C LEU A 94 14.81 2.22 -1.42
N VAL A 95 14.48 0.99 -1.03
CA VAL A 95 15.25 -0.22 -1.39
C VAL A 95 15.23 -0.45 -2.89
N SER A 96 14.12 -0.16 -3.57
CA SER A 96 14.02 -0.37 -5.02
C SER A 96 15.06 0.39 -5.83
N ARG A 97 15.51 1.56 -5.35
CA ARG A 97 16.56 2.39 -5.96
C ARG A 97 17.91 1.69 -6.03
N ARG A 98 18.13 0.64 -5.23
CA ARG A 98 19.40 -0.10 -5.14
C ARG A 98 19.35 -1.47 -5.81
N ILE A 99 18.17 -1.95 -6.25
CA ILE A 99 17.98 -3.29 -6.84
C ILE A 99 18.92 -3.58 -8.01
N ALA A 100 19.26 -2.57 -8.82
CA ALA A 100 20.14 -2.75 -9.96
C ALA A 100 21.60 -3.09 -9.57
N VAL A 101 22.06 -2.63 -8.40
CA VAL A 101 23.47 -2.62 -8.00
C VAL A 101 23.76 -3.39 -6.71
N ASP A 102 22.75 -3.70 -5.90
CA ASP A 102 22.90 -4.35 -4.60
C ASP A 102 22.06 -5.64 -4.55
N GLU A 103 22.74 -6.77 -4.35
CA GLU A 103 22.10 -8.08 -4.21
C GLU A 103 21.20 -8.18 -2.98
N ARG A 104 21.57 -7.55 -1.86
CA ARG A 104 20.74 -7.54 -0.64
C ARG A 104 19.43 -6.81 -0.90
N ALA A 105 19.47 -5.70 -1.64
CA ALA A 105 18.27 -4.97 -2.04
C ALA A 105 17.33 -5.84 -2.91
N ARG A 106 17.88 -6.66 -3.83
CA ARG A 106 17.10 -7.61 -4.64
C ARG A 106 16.40 -8.67 -3.80
N VAL A 107 17.08 -9.17 -2.76
CA VAL A 107 16.55 -10.20 -1.87
C VAL A 107 15.49 -9.63 -0.92
N ILE A 108 15.74 -8.47 -0.33
CA ILE A 108 14.89 -7.90 0.73
C ILE A 108 13.63 -7.22 0.17
N HIS A 109 13.72 -6.55 -0.98
CA HIS A 109 12.59 -5.82 -1.58
C HIS A 109 11.28 -6.62 -1.67
N PRO A 110 11.26 -7.87 -2.21
CA PRO A 110 10.01 -8.64 -2.29
C PRO A 110 9.43 -9.00 -0.92
N TRP A 111 10.25 -9.14 0.12
CA TRP A 111 9.78 -9.42 1.48
C TRP A 111 9.12 -8.22 2.13
N ILE A 112 9.71 -7.02 1.96
CA ILE A 112 9.09 -5.77 2.42
C ILE A 112 7.74 -5.56 1.72
N GLY A 113 7.71 -5.73 0.39
CA GLY A 113 6.47 -5.59 -0.39
C GLY A 113 5.40 -6.62 0.00
N ALA A 114 5.79 -7.87 0.28
CA ALA A 114 4.87 -8.91 0.75
C ALA A 114 4.31 -8.59 2.14
N ALA A 115 5.16 -8.14 3.07
CA ALA A 115 4.72 -7.72 4.40
C ALA A 115 3.73 -6.55 4.32
N ALA A 116 4.01 -5.56 3.46
CA ALA A 116 3.09 -4.44 3.23
C ALA A 116 1.73 -4.91 2.71
N LEU A 117 1.72 -5.85 1.75
CA LEU A 117 0.50 -6.42 1.19
C LEU A 117 -0.32 -7.24 2.19
N LEU A 118 0.34 -8.00 3.05
CA LEU A 118 -0.33 -8.71 4.15
C LEU A 118 -0.99 -7.72 5.11
N LEU A 119 -0.29 -6.64 5.47
CA LEU A 119 -0.88 -5.57 6.28
C LEU A 119 -2.03 -4.86 5.56
N CYS A 120 -1.98 -4.66 4.24
CA CYS A 120 -3.14 -4.16 3.49
C CYS A 120 -4.36 -5.07 3.66
N GLY A 121 -4.18 -6.39 3.73
CA GLY A 121 -5.26 -7.33 4.06
C GLY A 121 -5.83 -7.08 5.46
N VAL A 122 -4.97 -6.98 6.47
CA VAL A 122 -5.36 -6.63 7.86
C VAL A 122 -6.10 -5.29 7.91
N GLN A 123 -5.62 -4.30 7.16
CA GLN A 123 -6.18 -2.95 7.11
C GLN A 123 -7.64 -2.93 6.64
N VAL A 124 -8.02 -3.81 5.71
CA VAL A 124 -9.41 -3.94 5.27
C VAL A 124 -10.31 -4.33 6.43
N PHE A 125 -9.95 -5.36 7.20
CA PHE A 125 -10.74 -5.80 8.35
C PHE A 125 -10.89 -4.70 9.40
N LEU A 126 -9.79 -4.02 9.74
CA LEU A 126 -9.81 -2.91 10.69
C LEU A 126 -10.62 -1.71 10.18
N GLY A 127 -10.59 -1.46 8.86
CA GLY A 127 -11.36 -0.39 8.24
C GLY A 127 -12.87 -0.66 8.26
N LEU A 128 -13.28 -1.91 8.01
CA LEU A 128 -14.68 -2.33 8.08
C LEU A 128 -15.28 -2.12 9.48
N GLN A 129 -14.49 -2.29 10.54
CA GLN A 129 -14.93 -2.08 11.93
C GLN A 129 -15.26 -0.61 12.27
N ILE A 130 -14.67 0.34 11.55
CA ILE A 130 -14.81 1.78 11.82
C ILE A 130 -15.61 2.52 10.73
N MET A 131 -16.23 1.77 9.81
CA MET A 131 -17.02 2.35 8.72
C MET A 131 -18.16 3.21 9.26
N PRO A 132 -18.53 4.29 8.53
CA PRO A 132 -19.72 5.06 8.87
C PRO A 132 -20.96 4.14 8.85
N HIS A 133 -21.78 4.22 9.89
CA HIS A 133 -23.09 3.57 9.97
C HIS A 133 -24.18 4.47 9.39
#